data_AF-A0ABD6YZN5-F1
#
_entry.id   AF-A0ABD6YZN5-F1
#
_cell.length_a   1.000
_cell.length_b   1.000
_cell.length_c   1.000
_cell.angle_alpha   90.00
_cell.angle_beta   90.00
_cell.angle_gamma   90.00
#
_symmetry.space_group_name_H-M   'P 1'
#
loop_
_entity.id
_entity.type
_entity.pdbx_description
1 polymer ?
#
loop_
_entity_poly.entity_id
_entity_poly.type
_entity_poly.pdbx_seq_one_letter_code
_entity_poly.pdbx_strand_id
1 'polypeptide(L)'
;MYKLTEAINVKTMKGVVSKIRVLKMSKTPLVRFSLDNENCLIAAHSLNFLADVDEGMQIVVAGEYNSRKQFVVKKYSVIGKTKIMIEFEAMKNHSST
;
A
#
# COMPACT_ATOMS: atom_id res chain seq x y z
N MET A 1 -16.02 -25.60 17.93
CA MET A 1 -14.81 -26.22 17.35
C MET A 1 -14.23 -25.24 16.33
N TYR A 2 -13.36 -24.34 16.77
CA TYR A 2 -12.78 -23.32 15.89
C TYR A 2 -11.80 -24.01 14.94
N LYS A 3 -12.09 -23.97 13.63
CA LYS A 3 -11.19 -24.46 12.59
C LYS A 3 -9.89 -23.64 12.66
N LEU A 4 -8.89 -24.18 13.34
CA LEU A 4 -7.51 -23.78 13.13
C LEU A 4 -7.16 -24.08 11.67
N THR A 5 -6.64 -23.05 11.01
CA THR A 5 -5.64 -23.18 9.95
C THR A 5 -6.05 -23.97 8.71
N GLU A 6 -6.89 -23.37 7.86
CA GLU A 6 -6.41 -23.26 6.48
C GLU A 6 -5.15 -22.40 6.56
N ALA A 7 -4.00 -22.92 6.17
CA ALA A 7 -2.79 -22.13 6.02
C ALA A 7 -3.05 -21.08 4.93
N ILE A 8 -3.60 -19.93 5.32
CA ILE A 8 -3.74 -18.77 4.45
C ILE A 8 -2.31 -18.44 4.05
N ASN A 9 -1.94 -18.70 2.79
CA ASN A 9 -0.60 -18.51 2.26
C ASN A 9 -0.32 -17.00 2.08
N VAL A 10 -0.36 -16.27 3.20
CA VAL A 10 -0.05 -14.85 3.28
C VAL A 10 1.46 -14.74 3.14
N LYS A 11 1.87 -14.09 2.06
CA LYS A 11 3.27 -13.77 1.78
C LYS A 11 3.55 -12.34 2.17
N THR A 12 4.79 -12.06 2.51
CA THR A 12 5.29 -10.71 2.75
C THR A 12 6.33 -10.33 1.71
N MET A 13 6.35 -9.06 1.32
CA MET A 13 7.34 -8.53 0.37
C MET A 13 7.74 -7.13 0.80
N LYS A 14 9.00 -6.77 0.57
CA LYS A 14 9.55 -5.43 0.75
C LYS A 14 10.04 -4.94 -0.60
N GLY A 15 9.79 -3.68 -0.93
CA GLY A 15 10.25 -3.10 -2.19
C GLY A 15 9.94 -1.61 -2.30
N VAL A 16 10.22 -1.04 -3.47
CA VAL A 16 9.99 0.36 -3.80
C VAL A 16 8.72 0.52 -4.60
N VAL A 17 7.91 1.50 -4.24
CA VAL A 17 6.61 1.75 -4.88
C VAL A 17 6.78 2.56 -6.18
N SER A 18 6.06 2.15 -7.22
CA SER A 18 5.96 2.90 -8.48
C SER A 18 4.61 2.68 -9.18
N LYS A 19 4.26 3.56 -10.13
CA LYS A 19 3.08 3.45 -11.01
C LYS A 19 1.76 3.33 -10.22
N ILE A 20 1.57 4.18 -9.21
CA ILE A 20 0.33 4.22 -8.41
C ILE A 20 -0.82 4.72 -9.29
N ARG A 21 -1.92 3.97 -9.35
CA ARG A 21 -3.13 4.31 -10.14
C ARG A 21 -4.39 3.86 -9.43
N VAL A 22 -5.37 4.76 -9.29
CA VAL A 22 -6.73 4.38 -8.86
C VAL A 22 -7.46 3.75 -10.05
N LEU A 23 -7.84 2.49 -9.94
CA LEU A 23 -8.54 1.75 -11.02
C LEU A 23 -10.06 1.93 -10.96
N LYS A 24 -10.61 2.04 -9.75
CA LYS A 24 -12.05 2.21 -9.54
C LYS A 24 -12.29 3.13 -8.36
N MET A 25 -12.99 4.22 -8.59
CA MET A 25 -13.47 5.12 -7.54
C MET A 25 -14.80 4.57 -7.01
N SER A 26 -14.78 4.08 -5.77
CA SER A 26 -15.94 3.53 -5.07
C SER A 26 -15.81 3.77 -3.56
N LYS A 27 -16.79 3.34 -2.75
CA LYS A 27 -16.72 3.44 -1.29
C LYS A 27 -15.41 2.88 -0.71
N THR A 28 -14.90 1.81 -1.31
CA THR A 28 -13.53 1.31 -1.12
C THR A 28 -12.81 1.37 -2.47
N PRO A 29 -12.00 2.42 -2.74
CA PRO A 29 -11.30 2.54 -4.00
C PRO A 29 -10.38 1.35 -4.24
N LEU A 30 -10.29 0.86 -5.48
CA LEU A 30 -9.29 -0.12 -5.86
C LEU A 30 -8.07 0.61 -6.41
N VAL A 31 -6.93 0.46 -5.74
CA VAL A 31 -5.66 1.08 -6.12
C VAL A 31 -4.73 -0.02 -6.64
N ARG A 32 -4.09 0.24 -7.77
CA ARG A 32 -3.00 -0.55 -8.34
C ARG A 32 -1.70 0.21 -8.12
N PHE A 33 -0.64 -0.51 -7.81
CA PHE A 33 0.72 -0.01 -7.82
C PHE A 33 1.67 -1.14 -8.20
N SER A 34 2.93 -0.81 -8.42
CA SER A 34 4.01 -1.80 -8.58
C SER A 34 4.92 -1.72 -7.37
N LEU A 35 5.33 -2.86 -6.85
CA LEU A 35 6.35 -2.98 -5.82
C LEU A 35 7.58 -3.62 -6.47
N ASP A 36 8.60 -2.82 -6.72
CA ASP A 36 9.67 -3.14 -7.67
C ASP A 36 9.08 -3.54 -9.04
N ASN A 37 9.10 -4.83 -9.37
CA ASN A 37 8.55 -5.39 -10.61
C ASN A 37 7.22 -6.15 -10.41
N GLU A 38 6.70 -6.22 -9.18
CA GLU A 38 5.50 -6.99 -8.84
C GLU A 38 4.24 -6.14 -8.94
N ASN A 39 3.15 -6.71 -9.48
CA ASN A 39 1.90 -5.98 -9.69
C ASN A 39 0.99 -6.12 -8.47
N CYS A 40 0.81 -5.03 -7.72
CA CYS A 40 0.03 -5.04 -6.49
C CYS A 40 -1.34 -4.37 -6.64
N LEU A 41 -2.30 -4.87 -5.86
CA LEU A 41 -3.63 -4.30 -5.69
C LEU A 41 -3.94 -4.10 -4.21
N ILE A 42 -4.50 -2.95 -3.85
CA ILE A 42 -5.02 -2.68 -2.51
C ILE A 42 -6.41 -2.05 -2.59
N ALA A 43 -7.37 -2.63 -1.87
CA ALA A 43 -8.73 -2.12 -1.76
C ALA A 43 -9.11 -1.86 -0.30
N ALA A 44 -8.71 -2.76 0.60
CA ALA A 44 -8.79 -2.51 2.03
C ALA A 44 -7.81 -1.40 2.40
N HIS A 45 -8.28 -0.36 3.09
CA HIS A 45 -7.46 0.80 3.52
C HIS A 45 -6.81 1.59 2.37
N SER A 46 -7.39 1.57 1.16
CA SER A 46 -6.81 2.24 0.00
C SER A 46 -6.69 3.76 0.14
N LEU A 47 -7.60 4.42 0.86
CA LEU A 47 -7.48 5.85 1.15
C LEU A 47 -6.29 6.15 2.07
N ASN A 48 -6.10 5.35 3.12
CA ASN A 48 -4.93 5.49 4.00
C ASN A 48 -3.65 5.23 3.19
N PHE A 49 -3.64 4.24 2.31
CA PHE A 49 -2.50 3.95 1.46
C PHE A 49 -2.14 5.15 0.56
N LEU A 50 -3.13 5.80 -0.05
CA LEU A 50 -2.90 6.99 -0.87
C LEU A 50 -2.40 8.21 -0.07
N ALA A 51 -2.75 8.30 1.22
CA ALA A 51 -2.24 9.34 2.11
C ALA A 51 -0.83 9.02 2.63
N ASP A 52 -0.52 7.73 2.83
CA ASP A 52 0.71 7.30 3.46
C ASP A 52 1.87 7.10 2.48
N VAL A 53 1.57 6.71 1.24
CA VAL A 53 2.53 6.17 0.28
C VAL A 53 2.61 7.02 -0.97
N ASP A 54 3.83 7.33 -1.40
CA ASP A 54 4.12 7.94 -2.70
C ASP A 54 5.07 7.07 -3.54
N GLU A 55 5.21 7.43 -4.81
CA GLU A 55 6.22 6.81 -5.68
C GLU A 55 7.65 7.06 -5.15
N GLY A 56 8.51 6.05 -5.26
CA GLY A 56 9.87 6.07 -4.72
C GLY A 56 9.97 5.70 -3.23
N MET A 57 8.85 5.57 -2.51
CA MET A 57 8.87 5.13 -1.12
C MET A 57 9.10 3.63 -0.99
N GLN A 58 9.81 3.22 0.07
CA GLN A 58 10.00 1.82 0.41
C GLN A 58 8.92 1.35 1.38
N ILE A 59 8.25 0.25 1.07
CA ILE A 59 7.19 -0.31 1.92
C ILE A 59 7.37 -1.81 2.13
N VAL A 60 6.71 -2.33 3.16
CA VAL A 60 6.46 -3.76 3.36
C VAL A 60 4.98 -4.02 3.14
N VAL A 61 4.65 -5.06 2.39
CA VAL A 61 3.26 -5.51 2.15
C VAL A 61 3.08 -6.96 2.59
N ALA A 62 1.88 -7.29 3.04
CA ALA A 62 1.45 -8.66 3.34
C ALA A 62 0.14 -8.96 2.59
N GLY A 63 0.08 -10.10 1.92
CA GLY A 63 -1.04 -10.41 1.03
C GLY A 63 -0.91 -11.75 0.32
N GLU A 64 -1.70 -11.93 -0.72
CA GLU A 64 -1.82 -13.19 -1.47
C GLU A 64 -1.99 -12.92 -2.96
N TYR A 65 -1.61 -13.88 -3.81
CA TYR A 65 -1.82 -13.75 -5.25
C TYR A 65 -3.26 -14.13 -5.62
N ASN A 66 -3.90 -13.33 -6.46
CA ASN A 66 -5.18 -13.71 -7.08
C ASN A 66 -4.95 -14.63 -8.29
N SER A 67 -6.05 -15.13 -8.88
CA SER A 67 -6.01 -15.98 -10.08
C SER A 67 -5.38 -15.33 -11.32
N ARG A 68 -5.23 -14.00 -11.32
CA ARG A 68 -4.56 -13.20 -12.37
C ARG A 68 -3.09 -12.93 -12.06
N LYS A 69 -2.51 -13.61 -11.07
CA LYS A 69 -1.12 -13.41 -10.61
C LYS A 69 -0.81 -11.98 -10.17
N GLN A 70 -1.80 -11.26 -9.64
CA GLN A 70 -1.59 -9.96 -9.01
C GLN A 70 -1.52 -10.15 -7.50
N PHE A 71 -0.62 -9.43 -6.85
CA PHE A 71 -0.48 -9.48 -5.40
C PHE A 71 -1.53 -8.59 -4.72
N VAL A 72 -2.52 -9.22 -4.09
CA VAL A 72 -3.59 -8.55 -3.34
C VAL A 72 -3.13 -8.27 -1.92
N VAL A 73 -2.84 -7.00 -1.65
CA VAL A 73 -2.36 -6.51 -0.36
C VAL A 73 -3.50 -6.47 0.65
N LYS A 74 -3.25 -7.05 1.83
CA LYS A 74 -4.15 -7.03 2.99
C LYS A 74 -3.66 -6.09 4.08
N LYS A 75 -2.34 -5.95 4.23
CA LYS A 75 -1.67 -5.03 5.17
C LYS A 75 -0.44 -4.43 4.50
N TYR A 76 -0.11 -3.20 4.86
CA TYR A 76 1.14 -2.55 4.45
C TYR A 76 1.73 -1.76 5.61
N SER A 77 3.01 -1.40 5.49
CA SER A 77 3.69 -0.47 6.39
C SER A 77 4.76 0.29 5.59
N VAL A 78 4.86 1.59 5.83
CA VAL A 78 5.88 2.45 5.22
C VAL A 78 7.18 2.32 6.01
N ILE A 79 8.30 2.20 5.32
CA ILE A 79 9.62 2.27 5.94
C ILE A 79 10.05 3.74 5.94
N GLY A 80 10.04 4.36 7.13
CA GLY A 80 10.36 5.77 7.31
C GLY A 80 9.12 6.63 7.51
N LYS A 81 9.17 7.89 7.08
CA LYS A 81 8.04 8.83 7.17
C LYS A 81 7.05 8.59 6.05
N THR A 82 5.76 8.68 6.36
CA THR A 82 4.70 8.64 5.35
C THR A 82 4.64 9.93 4.55
N LYS A 83 4.03 9.89 3.37
CA LYS A 83 3.80 11.05 2.51
C LYS A 83 3.13 12.19 3.27
N ILE A 84 2.00 11.92 3.92
CA ILE A 84 1.27 12.92 4.71
C ILE A 84 2.13 13.56 5.82
N MET A 85 3.02 12.81 6.47
CA MET A 85 3.91 13.36 7.49
C MET A 85 4.94 14.32 6.87
N ILE A 86 5.53 13.94 5.74
CA ILE A 86 6.50 14.78 5.02
C ILE A 86 5.82 16.07 4.55
N GLU A 87 4.62 15.97 3.96
CA GLU A 87 3.84 17.12 3.52
C GLU A 87 3.49 18.06 4.69
N PHE A 88 3.07 17.50 5.82
CA PHE A 88 2.72 18.28 7.00
C PHE A 88 3.94 19.01 7.60
N GLU A 89 5.11 18.37 7.64
CA GLU A 89 6.36 19.00 8.07
C GLU A 89 6.76 20.14 7.12
N ALA A 90 6.62 19.95 5.80
CA ALA A 90 6.90 20.98 4.81
C ALA A 90 5.97 22.20 4.99
N MET A 91 4.67 21.98 5.22
CA MET A 91 3.70 23.05 5.47
C MET A 91 4.05 23.88 6.72
N LYS A 92 4.47 23.24 7.82
CA LYS A 92 4.88 23.96 9.04
C LYS A 92 6.07 24.90 8.79
N ASN A 93 7.06 24.44 8.04
CA ASN A 93 8.24 25.24 7.71
C ASN A 93 7.89 26.48 6.88
N HIS A 94 6.88 26.39 6.01
CA HIS A 94 6.42 27.52 5.19
C HIS A 94 5.54 28.51 5.97
N SER A 95 4.88 28.08 7.04
CA SER A 95 4.07 28.96 7.90
C SER A 95 4.87 29.76 8.94
N SER A 96 6.17 29.48 9.07
CA SER A 96 7.06 30.11 10.06
C SER A 96 8.01 31.16 9.45
N THR A 97 7.79 31.53 8.19
CA THR A 97 8.52 32.58 7.44
C THR A 97 7.53 33.66 7.01
#